data_AF-A0A957Y7G9-F1
#
_entry.id   AF-A0A957Y7G9-F1
#
_cell.length_a   1.000
_cell.length_b   1.000
_cell.length_c   1.000
_cell.angle_alpha   90.00
_cell.angle_beta   90.00
_cell.angle_gamma   90.00
#
_symmetry.space_group_name_H-M   'P 1'
#
loop_
_entity.id
_entity.type
_entity.pdbx_description
1 polymer ?
#
loop_
_entity_poly.entity_id
_entity_poly.type
_entity_poly.pdbx_seq_one_letter_code
_entity_poly.pdbx_strand_id
1 'polypeptide(L)' 'MKYQLAIFDFDGTLADSFPWAASVVNQYADRYGFKRIEPEDHDVLRNYDARRLMEHLGVRM' A
#
# COMPACT_ATOMS: atom_id res chain seq x y z
N MET A 1 16.16 25.30 -8.71
CA MET A 1 17.11 24.81 -7.67
C MET A 1 17.72 23.52 -8.19
N LYS A 2 19.04 23.32 -8.09
CA LYS A 2 19.71 22.12 -8.63
C LYS A 2 20.33 21.36 -7.45
N TYR A 3 19.75 20.20 -7.12
CA TYR A 3 20.26 19.36 -6.04
C TYR A 3 21.62 18.76 -6.47
N GLN A 4 22.62 18.81 -5.60
CA GLN A 4 23.93 18.16 -5.84
C GLN A 4 24.02 16.74 -5.25
N LEU A 5 23.13 16.33 -4.32
CA LEU A 5 22.96 14.95 -3.82
C LEU A 5 21.64 14.80 -3.02
N ALA A 6 20.98 13.65 -3.12
CA ALA A 6 19.79 13.27 -2.34
C ALA A 6 19.86 11.79 -1.93
N ILE A 7 19.53 11.47 -0.67
CA ILE A 7 19.50 10.11 -0.07
C ILE A 7 18.43 10.12 1.05
N PHE A 8 17.53 9.14 1.10
CA PHE A 8 16.38 9.02 2.03
C PHE A 8 16.26 7.57 2.48
N ASP A 9 15.61 7.17 3.60
CA ASP A 9 14.69 7.72 4.66
C ASP A 9 15.04 7.22 6.09
N PHE A 10 14.07 7.16 7.01
CA PHE A 10 14.18 7.04 8.46
C PHE A 10 13.30 6.00 9.19
N ASP A 11 12.78 4.99 8.52
CA ASP A 11 13.67 3.83 8.58
C ASP A 11 14.75 3.94 7.47
N GLY A 12 14.37 4.35 6.25
CA GLY A 12 15.30 4.29 5.11
C GLY A 12 14.84 4.54 3.64
N THR A 13 13.61 4.90 3.31
CA THR A 13 12.95 5.04 1.98
C THR A 13 12.87 6.38 1.18
N LEU A 14 13.61 6.45 0.08
CA LEU A 14 13.28 7.29 -1.09
C LEU A 14 12.19 6.64 -1.97
N ALA A 15 11.44 5.71 -1.39
CA ALA A 15 10.85 4.59 -2.12
C ALA A 15 9.33 4.58 -1.97
N ASP A 16 8.64 4.64 -3.10
CA ASP A 16 7.21 4.37 -3.14
C ASP A 16 6.98 2.85 -3.03
N SER A 17 6.91 2.36 -1.80
CA SER A 17 6.72 0.93 -1.48
C SER A 17 5.24 0.51 -1.49
N PHE A 18 4.31 1.46 -1.58
CA PHE A 18 2.89 1.17 -1.51
C PHE A 18 2.41 0.25 -2.66
N PRO A 19 2.80 0.48 -3.94
CA PRO A 19 2.46 -0.43 -5.03
C PRO A 19 2.98 -1.86 -4.82
N TRP A 20 4.18 -2.00 -4.24
CA TRP A 20 4.72 -3.31 -3.90
C TRP A 20 3.90 -3.98 -2.78
N ALA A 21 3.59 -3.26 -1.71
CA ALA A 21 2.77 -3.78 -0.61
C ALA A 21 1.37 -4.20 -1.11
N ALA A 22 0.73 -3.38 -1.95
CA ALA A 22 -0.54 -3.70 -2.59
C ALA A 22 -0.45 -4.98 -3.45
N SER A 23 0.67 -5.19 -4.17
CA SER A 23 0.89 -6.41 -4.94
C SER A 23 0.96 -7.67 -4.07
N VAL A 24 1.53 -7.58 -2.87
CA VAL A 24 1.60 -8.69 -1.90
C VAL A 24 0.21 -8.97 -1.34
N VAL A 25 -0.52 -7.93 -0.94
CA VAL A 25 -1.91 -8.06 -0.47
C VAL A 25 -2.80 -8.70 -1.55
N ASN A 26 -2.64 -8.31 -2.81
CA ASN A 26 -3.40 -8.86 -3.92
C ASN A 26 -3.16 -10.35 -4.16
N GLN A 27 -1.96 -10.88 -3.90
CA GLN A 27 -1.71 -12.33 -3.95
C GLN A 27 -2.55 -13.08 -2.90
N TYR A 28 -2.71 -12.49 -1.71
CA TYR A 28 -3.58 -13.05 -0.69
C TYR A 28 -5.06 -12.88 -1.04
N ALA A 29 -5.43 -11.76 -1.67
CA ALA A 29 -6.78 -11.52 -2.18
C ALA A 29 -7.19 -12.62 -3.18
N ASP A 30 -6.29 -12.97 -4.10
CA ASP A 30 -6.50 -14.05 -5.08
C ASP A 30 -6.65 -15.41 -4.41
N ARG A 31 -5.89 -15.65 -3.33
CA ARG A 31 -5.91 -16.93 -2.60
C ARG A 31 -7.14 -17.11 -1.73
N TYR A 32 -7.60 -16.03 -1.09
CA TYR A 32 -8.62 -16.09 -0.04
C TYR A 32 -9.95 -15.43 -0.42
N GLY A 33 -10.03 -14.80 -1.59
CA GLY A 33 -11.26 -14.30 -2.20
C GLY A 33 -11.76 -12.95 -1.66
N PHE A 34 -10.90 -12.15 -1.05
CA PHE A 34 -11.24 -10.77 -0.65
C PHE A 34 -10.90 -9.77 -1.76
N LYS A 35 -11.33 -8.51 -1.62
CA LYS A 35 -11.16 -7.49 -2.67
C LYS A 35 -9.68 -7.16 -2.90
N ARG A 36 -9.29 -7.04 -4.16
CA ARG A 36 -7.98 -6.52 -4.56
C ARG A 36 -7.88 -5.01 -4.32
N ILE A 37 -6.67 -4.53 -4.08
CA ILE A 37 -6.28 -3.13 -4.11
C ILE A 37 -5.96 -2.77 -5.57
N GLU A 38 -6.72 -1.83 -6.13
CA GLU A 38 -6.47 -1.29 -7.47
C GLU A 38 -5.58 -0.05 -7.40
N PRO A 39 -4.76 0.24 -8.44
CA PRO A 39 -3.85 1.38 -8.45
C PRO A 39 -4.54 2.72 -8.19
N GLU A 40 -5.78 2.89 -8.65
CA GLU A 40 -6.55 4.12 -8.50
C GLU A 40 -6.98 4.38 -7.04
N ASP A 41 -7.03 3.32 -6.23
CA ASP A 41 -7.43 3.40 -4.82
C ASP A 41 -6.24 3.74 -3.91
N HIS A 42 -4.99 3.69 -4.40
CA HIS A 42 -3.78 3.79 -3.57
C HIS A 42 -3.75 5.05 -2.70
N ASP A 43 -4.03 6.22 -3.27
CA ASP A 43 -3.97 7.48 -2.53
C ASP A 43 -5.02 7.56 -1.42
N VAL A 44 -6.20 6.98 -1.64
CA VAL A 44 -7.25 6.94 -0.62
C VAL A 44 -6.87 5.95 0.48
N LEU A 45 -6.40 4.76 0.10
CA LEU A 45 -6.10 3.67 1.03
C LEU A 45 -4.85 3.93 1.89
N ARG A 46 -3.90 4.74 1.42
CA ARG A 46 -2.75 5.21 2.23
C ARG A 46 -3.17 5.92 3.52
N ASN A 47 -4.37 6.49 3.55
CA ASN A 47 -4.88 7.22 4.70
C ASN A 47 -5.73 6.36 5.65
N TYR A 48 -5.89 5.07 5.36
CA TYR A 48 -6.69 4.18 6.20
C TYR A 48 -5.83 3.59 7.32
N ASP A 49 -6.43 3.46 8.51
CA ASP A 49 -5.89 2.56 9.51
C ASP A 49 -6.11 1.09 9.11
N ALA A 50 -5.42 0.17 9.78
CA ALA A 50 -5.47 -1.25 9.45
C ALA A 50 -6.89 -1.84 9.53
N ARG A 51 -7.71 -1.42 10.49
CA ARG A 51 -9.08 -1.92 10.66
C ARG A 51 -9.94 -1.49 9.48
N ARG A 52 -9.91 -0.20 9.15
CA ARG A 52 -10.66 0.37 8.04
C ARG A 52 -10.21 -0.20 6.70
N LEU A 53 -8.91 -0.48 6.54
CA LEU A 53 -8.38 -1.18 5.37
C LEU A 53 -8.95 -2.60 5.25
N MET A 54 -8.91 -3.39 6.34
CA MET A 54 -9.47 -4.75 6.34
C MET A 54 -10.97 -4.77 6.00
N GLU A 55 -11.75 -3.85 6.58
CA GLU A 55 -13.17 -3.69 6.27
C GLU A 55 -13.40 -3.33 4.80
N HIS A 56 -12.62 -2.38 4.26
CA HIS A 56 -12.73 -1.97 2.86
C HIS A 56 -12.40 -3.13 1.90
N LEU A 57 -11.42 -3.96 2.25
CA LEU A 57 -11.02 -5.11 1.45
C LEU A 57 -11.97 -6.31 1.61
N GLY A 58 -12.92 -6.26 2.55
CA GLY A 58 -13.84 -7.37 2.80
C GLY A 58 -13.17 -8.55 3.50
N VAL A 59 -12.08 -8.30 4.24
CA VAL A 59 -11.46 -9.30 5.10
C VAL A 59 -12.37 -9.54 6.30
N ARG A 60 -12.79 -10.79 6.54
CA ARG A 60 -13.55 -11.15 7.74
C ARG A 60 -12.67 -11.03 8.97
N MET A 61 -13.08 -10.18 9.90
CA MET A 61 -12.48 -10.01 11.24
C MET A 61 -13.12 -10.97 12.25
#